data_AF-A0A7Z9FYJ5-F1
#
_entry.id   AF-A0A7Z9FYJ5-F1
#
_cell.length_a   1.000
_cell.length_b   1.000
_cell.length_c   1.000
_cell.angle_alpha   90.00
_cell.angle_beta   90.00
_cell.angle_gamma   90.00
#
_symmetry.space_group_name_H-M   'P 1'
#
loop_
_entity.id
_entity.type
_entity.pdbx_description
1 polymer ?
#
loop_
_entity_poly.entity_id
_entity_poly.type
_entity_poly.pdbx_seq_one_letter_code
_entity_poly.pdbx_strand_id
1 'polypeptide(L)'
;MDSGAVMTATCISSALAMVLMAFLANYPFALAPAVGHNVYFAFTVCGLATMGGFGYSWQQALGAVFIAGVLFILLSFVGLRQTVMDILPVSLRNAIPVGIGLLIALVGLEWAGIVKASPATYVTLGDLKSAPALLSLFGLGLISVLLVLNTNGAILIGILVSTAIGLLTGMIKYQGIVSAPPSVAPTFLKLQLNIFAEPKLLMAVAVFFFLDLFDTVGTLVGVGQQSGLMVNGKLPKARQALLSDAVATSTGAL
;
A
#
# COMPACT_ATOMS: atom_id res chain seq x y z
N MET A 1 2.62 -6.98 16.18
CA MET A 1 2.82 -8.08 15.20
C MET A 1 4.32 -8.28 15.03
N ASP A 2 4.77 -9.49 14.69
CA ASP A 2 6.17 -9.73 14.33
C ASP A 2 6.48 -9.07 12.99
N SER A 3 7.47 -8.17 12.96
CA SER A 3 7.78 -7.36 11.77
C SER A 3 8.30 -8.20 10.60
N GLY A 4 9.04 -9.28 10.87
CA GLY A 4 9.58 -10.16 9.83
C GLY A 4 8.49 -11.02 9.18
N ALA A 5 7.58 -11.55 9.99
CA ALA A 5 6.44 -12.34 9.53
C ALA A 5 5.50 -11.49 8.66
N VAL A 6 5.20 -10.25 9.07
CA VAL A 6 4.36 -9.32 8.29
C VAL A 6 5.03 -8.94 6.97
N MET A 7 6.33 -8.62 6.97
CA MET A 7 7.07 -8.35 5.74
C MET A 7 6.97 -9.53 4.76
N THR A 8 7.19 -10.75 5.25
CA THR A 8 7.16 -11.95 4.41
C THR A 8 5.77 -12.22 3.85
N ALA A 9 4.73 -12.14 4.69
CA ALA A 9 3.34 -12.28 4.26
C ALA A 9 2.97 -11.23 3.18
N THR A 10 3.44 -10.01 3.37
CA THR A 10 3.23 -8.89 2.43
C THR A 10 3.89 -9.16 1.07
N CYS A 11 5.12 -9.66 1.07
CA CYS A 11 5.83 -10.03 -0.16
C CYS A 11 5.13 -11.18 -0.89
N ILE A 12 4.69 -12.21 -0.16
CA ILE A 12 3.99 -13.37 -0.74
C ILE A 12 2.63 -12.93 -1.33
N SER A 13 1.86 -12.13 -0.60
CA SER A 13 0.57 -11.60 -1.07
C SER A 13 0.76 -10.73 -2.32
N SER A 14 1.75 -9.85 -2.34
CA SER A 14 2.05 -9.01 -3.52
C SER A 14 2.48 -9.86 -4.73
N ALA A 15 3.30 -10.89 -4.51
CA ALA A 15 3.70 -11.83 -5.55
C ALA A 15 2.49 -12.56 -6.14
N LEU A 16 1.59 -13.06 -5.28
CA LEU A 16 0.33 -13.67 -5.71
C LEU A 16 -0.54 -12.68 -6.50
N ALA A 17 -0.68 -11.45 -6.02
CA ALA A 17 -1.43 -10.38 -6.68
C ALA A 17 -0.91 -10.12 -8.09
N MET A 18 0.41 -9.99 -8.25
CA MET A 18 1.06 -9.76 -9.54
C MET A 18 0.89 -10.96 -10.49
N VAL A 19 1.00 -12.19 -9.99
CA VAL A 19 0.75 -13.41 -10.77
C VAL A 19 -0.70 -13.44 -11.26
N LEU A 20 -1.67 -13.16 -10.38
CA LEU A 20 -3.08 -13.10 -10.75
C LEU A 20 -3.36 -11.99 -11.77
N MET A 21 -2.78 -10.80 -11.58
CA MET A 21 -2.89 -9.68 -12.51
C MET A 21 -2.36 -10.05 -13.91
N ALA A 22 -1.21 -10.72 -13.96
CA ALA A 22 -0.60 -11.18 -15.20
C ALA A 22 -1.49 -12.20 -15.95
N PHE A 23 -2.02 -13.21 -15.25
CA PHE A 23 -2.80 -14.28 -15.89
C PHE A 23 -4.26 -13.91 -16.15
N LEU A 24 -4.91 -13.16 -15.24
CA LEU A 24 -6.32 -12.83 -15.35
C LEU A 24 -6.54 -11.59 -16.22
N ALA A 25 -5.82 -10.49 -15.95
CA ALA A 25 -6.02 -9.23 -16.64
C ALA A 25 -5.04 -9.04 -17.81
N ASN A 26 -3.84 -9.61 -17.71
CA ASN A 26 -2.73 -9.40 -18.63
C ASN A 26 -2.36 -7.91 -18.75
N TYR A 27 -2.25 -7.25 -17.59
CA TYR A 27 -1.79 -5.87 -17.48
C TYR A 27 -0.41 -5.77 -16.85
N PRO A 28 0.45 -4.84 -17.30
CA PRO A 28 1.77 -4.60 -16.73
C PRO A 28 1.68 -3.77 -15.44
N PHE A 29 0.73 -4.11 -14.55
CA PHE A 29 0.51 -3.39 -13.30
C PHE A 29 1.10 -4.19 -12.15
N ALA A 30 2.07 -3.60 -11.47
CA ALA A 30 2.62 -4.15 -10.24
C ALA A 30 1.63 -3.84 -9.10
N LEU A 31 1.09 -4.90 -8.50
CA LEU A 31 0.25 -4.79 -7.32
C LEU A 31 1.11 -4.93 -6.07
N ALA A 32 0.92 -3.99 -5.15
CA ALA A 32 1.61 -3.91 -3.88
C ALA A 32 0.61 -3.44 -2.81
N PRO A 33 0.94 -3.57 -1.52
CA PRO A 33 0.03 -3.26 -0.44
C PRO A 33 -0.22 -1.76 -0.35
N ALA A 34 -1.48 -1.39 -0.21
CA ALA A 34 -1.88 -0.01 -0.02
C ALA A 34 -1.40 0.53 1.33
N VAL A 35 -0.45 1.48 1.29
CA VAL A 35 0.15 2.05 2.50
C VAL A 35 -0.88 2.84 3.32
N GLY A 36 -1.89 3.44 2.67
CA GLY A 36 -2.98 4.16 3.34
C GLY A 36 -3.83 3.26 4.25
N HIS A 37 -4.10 2.03 3.83
CA HIS A 37 -4.89 1.07 4.62
C HIS A 37 -4.14 0.64 5.87
N ASN A 38 -2.81 0.59 5.83
CA ASN A 38 -1.98 0.29 6.99
C ASN A 38 -2.11 1.36 8.08
N VAL A 39 -2.27 2.64 7.70
CA VAL A 39 -2.50 3.76 8.64
C VAL A 39 -3.85 3.57 9.34
N TYR A 40 -4.91 3.31 8.60
CA TYR A 40 -6.24 3.05 9.17
C TYR A 40 -6.24 1.80 10.08
N PHE A 41 -5.60 0.72 9.62
CA PHE A 41 -5.43 -0.52 10.39
C PHE A 41 -4.72 -0.26 11.74
N ALA A 42 -3.58 0.43 11.71
CA ALA A 42 -2.74 0.61 12.89
C ALA A 42 -3.31 1.65 13.86
N PHE A 43 -3.78 2.81 13.38
CA PHE A 43 -4.15 3.93 14.22
C PHE A 43 -5.64 4.04 14.53
N THR A 44 -6.51 3.55 13.64
CA THR A 44 -7.96 3.61 13.87
C THR A 44 -8.49 2.30 14.41
N VAL A 45 -8.22 1.17 13.76
CA VAL A 45 -8.79 -0.12 14.17
C VAL A 45 -8.04 -0.67 15.39
N CYS A 46 -6.72 -0.79 15.28
CA CYS A 46 -5.87 -1.29 16.38
C CYS A 46 -5.47 -0.20 17.38
N GLY A 47 -5.71 1.06 17.04
CA GLY A 47 -5.33 2.19 17.88
C GLY A 47 -6.07 2.17 19.21
N LEU A 48 -5.41 2.67 20.25
CA LEU A 48 -5.97 2.76 21.60
C LEU A 48 -7.30 3.52 21.59
N ALA A 49 -8.31 2.95 22.25
CA ALA A 49 -9.62 3.59 22.39
C ALA A 49 -9.55 4.96 23.09
N THR A 50 -8.54 5.15 23.95
CA THR A 50 -8.24 6.42 24.61
C THR A 50 -7.75 7.52 23.68
N MET A 51 -7.30 7.17 22.47
CA MET A 51 -6.82 8.09 21.43
C MET A 51 -7.81 8.22 20.26
N GLY A 52 -9.06 7.75 20.42
CA GLY A 52 -10.08 7.79 19.37
C GLY A 52 -10.07 6.60 18.42
N GLY A 53 -9.22 5.58 18.67
CA GLY A 53 -9.27 4.30 17.95
C GLY A 53 -10.38 3.37 18.45
N PHE A 54 -10.52 2.21 17.82
CA PHE A 54 -11.51 1.21 18.23
C PHE A 54 -10.98 0.26 19.32
N GLY A 55 -9.67 0.21 19.54
CA GLY A 55 -9.04 -0.64 20.57
C GLY A 55 -9.03 -2.13 20.23
N TYR A 56 -9.17 -2.49 18.95
CA TYR A 56 -9.22 -3.89 18.54
C TYR A 56 -7.85 -4.53 18.46
N SER A 57 -7.82 -5.85 18.63
CA SER A 57 -6.60 -6.61 18.37
C SER A 57 -6.31 -6.66 16.87
N TRP A 58 -5.03 -6.79 16.50
CA TRP A 58 -4.62 -6.92 15.10
C TRP A 58 -5.23 -8.15 14.42
N GLN A 59 -5.54 -9.21 15.19
CA GLN A 59 -6.24 -10.40 14.70
C GLN A 59 -7.68 -10.10 14.28
N GLN A 60 -8.39 -9.28 15.05
CA GLN A 60 -9.74 -8.83 14.70
C GLN A 60 -9.72 -7.89 13.49
N ALA A 61 -8.70 -7.02 13.42
CA ALA A 61 -8.50 -6.16 12.27
C ALA A 61 -8.21 -6.96 10.99
N LEU A 62 -7.38 -8.01 11.05
CA LEU A 62 -7.16 -8.93 9.92
C LEU A 62 -8.45 -9.65 9.51
N GLY A 63 -9.27 -10.06 10.48
CA GLY A 63 -10.59 -10.62 10.19
C GLY A 63 -11.48 -9.62 9.43
N ALA A 64 -11.47 -8.35 9.82
CA ALA A 64 -12.22 -7.30 9.11
C ALA A 64 -11.73 -7.10 7.67
N VAL A 65 -10.40 -7.09 7.45
CA VAL A 65 -9.80 -7.02 6.11
C VAL A 65 -10.18 -8.25 5.28
N PHE A 66 -10.16 -9.45 5.86
CA PHE A 66 -10.59 -10.68 5.18
C PHE A 66 -12.05 -10.60 4.73
N ILE A 67 -12.96 -10.18 5.61
CA ILE A 67 -14.38 -10.01 5.23
C ILE A 67 -14.53 -8.95 4.15
N ALA A 68 -13.84 -7.80 4.25
CA ALA A 68 -13.88 -6.76 3.23
C ALA A 68 -13.42 -7.29 1.86
N GLY A 69 -12.32 -8.06 1.83
CA GLY A 69 -11.83 -8.73 0.62
C GLY A 69 -12.83 -9.73 0.05
N VAL A 70 -13.45 -10.57 0.88
CA VAL A 70 -14.49 -11.52 0.45
C VAL A 70 -15.71 -10.79 -0.10
N LEU A 71 -16.17 -9.72 0.56
CA LEU A 71 -17.25 -8.87 0.05
C LEU A 71 -16.90 -8.26 -1.31
N PHE A 72 -15.64 -7.86 -1.49
CA PHE A 72 -15.17 -7.30 -2.75
C PHE A 72 -15.05 -8.34 -3.88
N ILE A 73 -14.64 -9.57 -3.55
CA ILE A 73 -14.71 -10.72 -4.46
C ILE A 73 -16.15 -10.97 -4.89
N LEU A 74 -17.09 -11.04 -3.94
CA LEU A 74 -18.52 -11.24 -4.23
C LEU A 74 -19.06 -10.12 -5.13
N LEU A 75 -18.75 -8.86 -4.83
CA LEU A 75 -19.12 -7.71 -5.65
C LEU A 75 -18.56 -7.82 -7.08
N SER A 76 -17.33 -8.33 -7.23
CA SER A 76 -16.67 -8.54 -8.52
C SER A 76 -17.38 -9.57 -9.41
N PHE A 77 -18.19 -10.47 -8.81
CA PHE A 77 -19.04 -11.41 -9.55
C PHE A 77 -20.42 -10.83 -9.91
N VAL A 78 -21.02 -10.00 -9.05
CA VAL A 78 -22.39 -9.47 -9.21
C VAL A 78 -22.49 -8.38 -10.30
N GLY A 79 -21.38 -7.89 -10.84
CA GLY A 79 -21.38 -6.98 -12.00
C GLY A 79 -21.68 -5.51 -11.68
N LEU A 80 -21.82 -5.15 -10.40
CA LEU A 80 -21.93 -3.77 -9.89
C LEU A 80 -20.72 -2.87 -10.23
N ARG A 81 -19.66 -3.45 -10.80
CA ARG A 81 -18.38 -2.80 -11.16
C ARG A 81 -18.50 -1.61 -12.13
N GLN A 82 -19.40 -1.69 -13.12
CA GLN A 82 -19.62 -0.58 -14.05
C GLN A 82 -20.30 0.57 -13.32
N THR A 83 -21.27 0.24 -12.47
CA THR A 83 -21.94 1.22 -11.62
C THR A 83 -20.97 1.91 -10.66
N VAL A 84 -20.03 1.19 -10.03
CA VAL A 84 -19.01 1.85 -9.17
C VAL A 84 -18.13 2.81 -9.97
N MET A 85 -17.60 2.37 -11.13
CA MET A 85 -16.75 3.22 -11.96
C MET A 85 -17.51 4.40 -12.58
N ASP A 86 -18.79 4.23 -12.89
CA ASP A 86 -19.66 5.24 -13.50
C ASP A 86 -20.25 6.19 -12.43
N ILE A 87 -20.41 5.75 -11.17
CA ILE A 87 -20.84 6.61 -10.03
C ILE A 87 -19.72 7.55 -9.60
N LEU A 88 -18.45 7.18 -9.77
CA LEU A 88 -17.33 8.01 -9.32
C LEU A 88 -17.12 9.22 -10.25
N PRO A 89 -17.41 10.46 -9.78
CA PRO A 89 -17.14 11.65 -10.56
C PRO A 89 -15.66 11.73 -10.91
N VAL A 90 -15.36 12.26 -12.10
CA VAL A 90 -13.98 12.42 -12.61
C VAL A 90 -13.10 13.16 -11.59
N SER A 91 -13.67 14.16 -10.91
CA SER A 91 -12.97 14.90 -9.85
C SER A 91 -12.48 14.01 -8.71
N LEU A 92 -13.28 13.04 -8.26
CA LEU A 92 -12.85 12.08 -7.22
C LEU A 92 -11.80 11.11 -7.77
N ARG A 93 -11.99 10.62 -9.01
CA ARG A 93 -11.01 9.74 -9.67
C ARG A 93 -9.63 10.39 -9.79
N ASN A 94 -9.57 11.70 -10.03
CA ASN A 94 -8.32 12.43 -10.11
C ASN A 94 -7.76 12.82 -8.74
N ALA A 95 -8.62 13.09 -7.74
CA ALA A 95 -8.20 13.49 -6.40
C ALA A 95 -7.58 12.33 -5.60
N ILE A 96 -8.08 11.09 -5.77
CA ILE A 96 -7.61 9.92 -5.03
C ILE A 96 -6.10 9.68 -5.22
N PRO A 97 -5.56 9.55 -6.46
CA PRO A 97 -4.12 9.36 -6.66
C PRO A 97 -3.26 10.50 -6.10
N VAL A 98 -3.73 11.75 -6.20
CA VAL A 98 -3.01 12.93 -5.68
C VAL A 98 -2.91 12.86 -4.15
N GLY A 99 -4.02 12.55 -3.46
CA GLY A 99 -4.03 12.43 -2.01
C GLY A 99 -3.13 11.31 -1.50
N ILE A 100 -3.19 10.13 -2.13
CA ILE A 100 -2.34 8.98 -1.80
C ILE A 100 -0.87 9.31 -2.04
N GLY A 101 -0.55 9.93 -3.18
CA GLY A 101 0.82 10.33 -3.52
C GLY A 101 1.43 11.31 -2.51
N LEU A 102 0.66 12.33 -2.10
CA LEU A 102 1.10 13.31 -1.09
C LEU A 102 1.32 12.65 0.29
N LEU A 103 0.46 11.72 0.68
CA LEU A 103 0.63 10.96 1.93
C LEU A 103 1.91 10.13 1.91
N ILE A 104 2.14 9.35 0.85
CA ILE A 104 3.35 8.52 0.72
C ILE A 104 4.60 9.39 0.67
N ALA A 105 4.55 10.54 -0.01
CA ALA A 105 5.65 11.50 -0.03
C ALA A 105 5.97 12.02 1.38
N LEU A 106 4.95 12.39 2.16
CA LEU A 106 5.14 12.86 3.54
C LEU A 106 5.79 11.78 4.43
N VAL A 107 5.31 10.54 4.36
CA VAL A 107 5.88 9.41 5.11
C VAL A 107 7.34 9.17 4.69
N GLY A 108 7.65 9.24 3.40
CA GLY A 108 9.02 9.12 2.90
C GLY A 108 9.94 10.23 3.43
N LEU A 109 9.46 11.48 3.48
CA LEU A 109 10.20 12.62 4.04
C LEU A 109 10.41 12.48 5.55
N GLU A 110 9.47 11.87 6.27
CA GLU A 110 9.60 11.57 7.71
C GLU A 110 10.64 10.48 7.95
N TRP A 111 10.62 9.37 7.21
CA TRP A 111 11.62 8.31 7.30
C TRP A 111 13.03 8.79 6.91
N ALA A 112 13.11 9.75 5.98
CA ALA A 112 14.34 10.43 5.61
C ALA A 112 14.88 11.39 6.69
N GLY A 113 14.07 11.76 7.69
CA GLY A 113 14.42 12.77 8.69
C GLY A 113 14.38 14.21 8.17
N ILE A 114 13.80 14.45 6.98
CA ILE A 114 13.59 15.78 6.40
C ILE A 114 12.39 16.46 7.07
N VAL A 115 11.36 15.68 7.40
CA VAL A 115 10.16 16.14 8.12
C VAL A 115 10.11 15.49 9.50
N LYS A 116 9.66 16.24 10.51
CA LYS A 116 9.42 15.74 11.85
C LYS A 116 8.06 16.24 12.37
N ALA A 117 7.42 15.45 13.23
CA ALA A 117 6.21 15.88 13.91
C ALA A 117 6.49 17.03 14.89
N SER A 118 5.62 18.05 14.88
CA SER A 118 5.62 19.17 15.83
C SER A 118 4.27 19.24 16.56
N PRO A 119 4.23 19.44 17.88
CA PRO A 119 2.97 19.58 18.62
C PRO A 119 2.10 20.75 18.15
N ALA A 120 2.70 21.80 17.56
CA ALA A 120 1.99 23.02 17.19
C ALA A 120 1.48 23.01 15.74
N THR A 121 2.21 22.38 14.82
CA THR A 121 1.95 22.45 13.38
C THR A 121 1.78 21.08 12.73
N TYR A 122 1.92 19.99 13.49
CA TYR A 122 1.99 18.59 13.05
C TYR A 122 3.15 18.26 12.09
N VAL A 123 3.71 19.25 11.40
CA VAL A 123 4.84 19.14 10.47
C VAL A 123 5.85 20.25 10.77
N THR A 124 7.11 19.89 10.92
CA THR A 124 8.25 20.80 11.01
C THR A 124 9.45 20.25 10.26
N LEU A 125 10.44 21.12 10.00
CA LEU A 125 11.68 20.72 9.34
C LEU A 125 12.53 19.89 10.31
N GLY A 126 12.98 18.73 9.86
CA GLY A 126 13.93 17.88 10.58
C GLY A 126 15.37 18.38 10.45
N ASP A 127 16.32 17.55 10.89
CA ASP A 127 17.74 17.87 10.78
C ASP A 127 18.29 17.47 9.40
N LEU A 128 18.40 18.45 8.51
CA LEU A 128 18.93 18.27 7.15
C LEU A 128 20.42 17.90 7.13
N LYS A 129 21.15 18.08 8.24
CA LYS A 129 22.56 17.68 8.35
C LYS A 129 22.72 16.24 8.84
N SER A 130 21.62 15.58 9.20
CA SER A 130 21.66 14.18 9.60
C SER A 130 22.06 13.29 8.41
N ALA A 131 22.80 12.21 8.70
CA ALA A 131 23.26 11.28 7.68
C ALA A 131 22.10 10.64 6.85
N PRO A 132 20.94 10.27 7.45
CA PRO A 132 19.78 9.81 6.68
C PRO A 132 19.21 10.87 5.75
N ALA A 133 19.09 12.12 6.20
CA ALA A 133 18.58 13.21 5.38
C ALA A 133 19.49 13.49 4.19
N LEU A 134 20.80 13.57 4.41
CA LEU A 134 21.78 13.79 3.33
C LEU A 134 21.76 12.64 2.31
N LEU A 135 21.69 11.39 2.76
CA LEU A 135 21.61 10.24 1.86
C LEU A 135 20.31 10.24 1.05
N SER A 136 19.18 10.60 1.66
CA SER A 136 17.90 10.71 0.96
C SER A 136 17.91 11.83 -0.08
N LEU A 137 18.47 13.01 0.24
CA LEU A 137 18.55 14.15 -0.67
C LEU A 137 19.47 13.83 -1.86
N PHE A 138 20.59 13.16 -1.59
CA PHE A 138 21.47 12.65 -2.63
C PHE A 138 20.75 11.63 -3.53
N GLY A 139 20.06 10.65 -2.94
CA GLY A 139 19.30 9.64 -3.69
C GLY A 139 18.21 10.25 -4.57
N LEU A 140 17.43 11.19 -4.02
CA LEU A 140 16.40 11.93 -4.76
C LEU A 140 17.02 12.77 -5.89
N GLY A 141 18.14 13.44 -5.64
CA GLY A 141 18.88 14.18 -6.65
C GLY A 141 19.36 13.27 -7.78
N LEU A 142 19.96 12.13 -7.44
CA LEU A 142 20.43 11.13 -8.40
C LEU A 142 19.28 10.58 -9.25
N ILE A 143 18.17 10.19 -8.63
CA ILE A 143 16.98 9.72 -9.34
C ILE A 143 16.46 10.80 -10.29
N SER A 144 16.38 12.05 -9.83
CA SER A 144 15.90 13.17 -10.64
C SER A 144 16.79 13.41 -11.87
N VAL A 145 18.11 13.36 -11.69
CA VAL A 145 19.08 13.49 -12.80
C VAL A 145 18.92 12.32 -13.79
N LEU A 146 18.87 11.08 -13.30
CA LEU A 146 18.72 9.90 -14.17
C LEU A 146 17.38 9.87 -14.92
N LEU A 147 16.31 10.39 -14.31
CA LEU A 147 15.01 10.57 -14.95
C LEU A 147 15.08 11.61 -16.08
N VAL A 148 15.74 12.74 -15.86
CA VAL A 148 15.95 13.75 -16.92
C VAL A 148 16.80 13.20 -18.06
N LEU A 149 17.77 12.34 -17.73
CA LEU A 149 18.60 11.63 -18.72
C LEU A 149 17.87 10.45 -19.39
N ASN A 150 16.59 10.20 -19.07
CA ASN A 150 15.78 9.10 -19.61
C ASN A 150 16.45 7.71 -19.47
N THR A 151 17.16 7.49 -18.35
CA THR A 151 17.82 6.20 -18.11
C THR A 151 16.80 5.15 -17.63
N ASN A 152 16.73 4.02 -18.34
CA ASN A 152 15.89 2.89 -17.95
C ASN A 152 16.28 2.40 -16.55
N GLY A 153 15.33 2.38 -15.62
CA GLY A 153 15.58 1.95 -14.23
C GLY A 153 16.21 3.03 -13.33
N ALA A 154 16.10 4.32 -13.68
CA ALA A 154 16.58 5.45 -12.88
C ALA A 154 16.29 5.33 -11.38
N ILE A 155 15.05 4.95 -11.01
CA ILE A 155 14.64 4.76 -9.62
C ILE A 155 15.41 3.61 -8.96
N LEU A 156 15.53 2.46 -9.64
CA LEU A 156 16.25 1.29 -9.13
C LEU A 156 17.74 1.57 -8.94
N ILE A 157 18.37 2.25 -9.90
CA ILE A 157 19.77 2.67 -9.81
C ILE A 157 19.97 3.60 -8.61
N GLY A 158 19.06 4.57 -8.43
CA GLY A 158 19.10 5.47 -7.27
C GLY A 158 19.04 4.71 -5.94
N ILE A 159 18.11 3.76 -5.81
CA ILE A 159 17.98 2.91 -4.62
C ILE A 159 19.26 2.11 -4.37
N LEU A 160 19.82 1.47 -5.41
CA LEU A 160 21.04 0.65 -5.28
C LEU A 160 22.25 1.49 -4.88
N VAL A 161 22.43 2.66 -5.50
CA VAL A 161 23.55 3.56 -5.19
C VAL A 161 23.41 4.12 -3.78
N SER A 162 22.22 4.58 -3.38
CA SER A 162 21.96 5.03 -2.00
C SER A 162 22.18 3.92 -0.98
N THR A 163 21.80 2.68 -1.30
CA THR A 163 22.04 1.51 -0.44
C THR A 163 23.54 1.22 -0.32
N ALA A 164 24.29 1.26 -1.43
CA ALA A 164 25.73 1.06 -1.42
C ALA A 164 26.45 2.12 -0.58
N ILE A 165 26.07 3.39 -0.72
CA ILE A 165 26.60 4.48 0.11
C ILE A 165 26.24 4.22 1.58
N GLY A 166 25.00 3.86 1.89
CA GLY A 166 24.56 3.54 3.26
C GLY A 166 25.34 2.39 3.90
N LEU A 167 25.75 1.39 3.12
CA LEU A 167 26.64 0.31 3.57
C LEU A 167 28.07 0.83 3.82
N LEU A 168 28.63 1.62 2.90
CA LEU A 168 29.99 2.18 3.04
C LEU A 168 30.13 3.14 4.22
N THR A 169 29.09 3.94 4.50
CA THR A 169 29.07 4.86 5.64
C THR A 169 28.73 4.18 6.97
N GLY A 170 28.49 2.86 6.97
CA GLY A 170 28.13 2.09 8.17
C GLY A 170 26.73 2.38 8.73
N MET A 171 25.86 3.06 7.97
CA MET A 171 24.47 3.33 8.37
C MET A 171 23.61 2.08 8.29
N ILE A 172 23.94 1.17 7.37
CA ILE A 172 23.23 -0.09 7.16
C ILE A 172 24.11 -1.23 7.67
N LYS A 173 23.58 -2.02 8.61
CA LYS A 173 24.24 -3.24 9.05
C LYS A 173 24.07 -4.32 7.99
N TYR A 174 25.18 -4.74 7.40
CA TYR A 174 25.18 -5.84 6.46
C TYR A 174 24.84 -7.16 7.18
N GLN A 175 23.75 -7.82 6.77
CA GLN A 175 23.28 -9.07 7.36
C GLN A 175 23.44 -10.28 6.43
N GLY A 176 24.24 -10.15 5.36
CA GLY A 176 24.46 -11.20 4.34
C GLY A 176 23.78 -10.92 3.00
N ILE A 177 24.10 -11.72 1.97
CA ILE A 177 23.51 -11.61 0.61
C ILE A 177 22.16 -12.32 0.52
N VAL A 178 22.02 -13.45 1.22
CA VAL A 178 20.82 -14.29 1.21
C VAL A 178 20.45 -14.59 2.65
N SER A 179 19.24 -14.21 3.05
CA SER A 179 18.61 -14.64 4.29
C SER A 179 17.40 -15.50 3.96
N ALA A 180 17.14 -16.51 4.79
CA ALA A 180 15.86 -17.21 4.72
C ALA A 180 14.75 -16.20 5.05
N PRO A 181 13.63 -16.18 4.31
CA PRO A 181 12.51 -15.32 4.66
C PRO A 181 12.08 -15.61 6.09
N PRO A 182 11.88 -14.58 6.93
CA PRO A 182 11.35 -14.75 8.28
C PRO A 182 10.10 -15.62 8.29
N SER A 183 9.95 -16.47 9.30
CA SER A 183 8.81 -17.38 9.37
C SER A 183 7.49 -16.61 9.43
N VAL A 184 6.55 -16.97 8.56
CA VAL A 184 5.15 -16.50 8.58
C VAL A 184 4.30 -17.19 9.65
N ALA A 185 4.81 -18.26 10.29
CA ALA A 185 4.08 -19.00 11.32
C ALA A 185 3.48 -18.16 12.47
N PRO A 186 4.12 -17.06 12.94
CA PRO A 186 3.55 -16.24 14.02
C PRO A 186 2.27 -15.50 13.63
N THR A 187 2.06 -15.22 12.34
CA THR A 187 0.94 -14.40 11.84
C THR A 187 -0.06 -15.21 11.01
N PHE A 188 0.37 -16.34 10.44
CA PHE A 188 -0.45 -17.18 9.56
C PHE A 188 -1.67 -17.77 10.28
N LEU A 189 -2.84 -17.58 9.68
CA LEU A 189 -4.18 -17.98 10.11
C LEU A 189 -4.53 -17.57 11.55
N LYS A 190 -4.00 -16.42 12.00
CA LYS A 190 -4.32 -15.84 13.31
C LYS A 190 -5.50 -14.87 13.29
N LEU A 191 -6.17 -14.70 12.15
CA LEU A 191 -7.35 -13.84 12.03
C LEU A 191 -8.48 -14.30 12.96
N GLN A 192 -9.23 -13.35 13.50
CA GLN A 192 -10.40 -13.60 14.33
C GLN A 192 -11.68 -13.09 13.64
N LEU A 193 -12.67 -13.97 13.50
CA LEU A 193 -13.94 -13.68 12.82
C LEU A 193 -15.08 -13.32 13.78
N ASN A 194 -14.80 -12.87 15.01
CA ASN A 194 -15.82 -12.41 15.97
C ASN A 194 -16.45 -11.06 15.60
N ILE A 195 -16.55 -10.78 14.29
CA ILE A 195 -16.90 -9.48 13.69
C ILE A 195 -18.39 -9.18 13.82
N PHE A 196 -19.23 -10.21 13.82
CA PHE A 196 -20.68 -10.06 13.96
C PHE A 196 -21.13 -9.74 15.39
N ALA A 197 -20.25 -9.92 16.38
CA ALA A 197 -20.56 -9.60 17.79
C ALA A 197 -20.33 -8.12 18.12
N GLU A 198 -19.64 -7.37 17.26
CA GLU A 198 -19.12 -6.04 17.58
C GLU A 198 -19.45 -5.00 16.50
N PRO A 199 -20.44 -4.10 16.74
CA PRO A 199 -20.92 -3.14 15.73
C PRO A 199 -19.84 -2.20 15.17
N LYS A 200 -18.83 -1.83 15.96
CA LYS A 200 -17.73 -0.98 15.51
C LYS A 200 -16.81 -1.70 14.52
N LEU A 201 -16.71 -3.02 14.62
CA LEU A 201 -15.91 -3.84 13.70
C LEU A 201 -16.62 -3.99 12.35
N LEU A 202 -17.96 -4.00 12.31
CA LEU A 202 -18.74 -3.91 11.07
C LEU A 202 -18.50 -2.58 10.34
N MET A 203 -18.42 -1.47 11.09
CA MET A 203 -18.05 -0.17 10.52
C MET A 203 -16.63 -0.20 9.96
N ALA A 204 -15.68 -0.86 10.65
CA ALA A 204 -14.32 -1.03 10.13
C ALA A 204 -14.30 -1.83 8.82
N VAL A 205 -15.07 -2.92 8.72
CA VAL A 205 -15.24 -3.69 7.47
C VAL A 205 -15.74 -2.80 6.35
N ALA A 206 -16.77 -1.99 6.61
CA ALA A 206 -17.32 -1.08 5.60
C ALA A 206 -16.28 -0.06 5.12
N VAL A 207 -15.51 0.53 6.05
CA VAL A 207 -14.44 1.47 5.71
C VAL A 207 -13.34 0.79 4.89
N PHE A 208 -12.85 -0.39 5.31
CA PHE A 208 -11.87 -1.15 4.54
C PHE A 208 -12.38 -1.47 3.14
N PHE A 209 -13.63 -1.92 3.02
CA PHE A 209 -14.24 -2.23 1.74
C PHE A 209 -14.28 -1.01 0.80
N PHE A 210 -14.71 0.16 1.29
CA PHE A 210 -14.75 1.37 0.46
C PHE A 210 -13.36 1.91 0.15
N LEU A 211 -12.41 1.85 1.10
CA LEU A 211 -11.02 2.24 0.87
C LEU A 211 -10.37 1.37 -0.20
N ASP A 212 -10.55 0.05 -0.12
CA ASP A 212 -10.07 -0.92 -1.12
C ASP A 212 -10.69 -0.62 -2.48
N LEU A 213 -12.01 -0.54 -2.55
CA LEU A 213 -12.74 -0.22 -3.77
C LEU A 213 -12.23 1.05 -4.47
N PHE A 214 -12.04 2.13 -3.71
CA PHE A 214 -11.61 3.42 -4.27
C PHE A 214 -10.13 3.45 -4.62
N ASP A 215 -9.28 2.76 -3.88
CA ASP A 215 -7.85 2.67 -4.20
C ASP A 215 -7.60 1.81 -5.44
N THR A 216 -8.22 0.64 -5.54
CA THR A 216 -8.10 -0.22 -6.73
C THR A 216 -8.63 0.50 -7.97
N VAL A 217 -9.80 1.14 -7.88
CA VAL A 217 -10.37 1.88 -9.01
C VAL A 217 -9.51 3.11 -9.35
N GLY A 218 -9.10 3.88 -8.35
CA GLY A 218 -8.28 5.08 -8.53
C GLY A 218 -6.93 4.75 -9.19
N THR A 219 -6.26 3.70 -8.71
CA THR A 219 -4.98 3.23 -9.24
C THR A 219 -5.12 2.65 -10.64
N LEU A 220 -6.13 1.81 -10.90
CA LEU A 220 -6.37 1.25 -12.24
C LEU A 220 -6.71 2.34 -13.28
N VAL A 221 -7.47 3.37 -12.90
CA VAL A 221 -7.78 4.49 -13.78
C VAL A 221 -6.55 5.37 -13.97
N GLY A 222 -5.83 5.72 -12.91
CA GLY A 222 -4.65 6.59 -12.97
C GLY A 222 -3.52 5.97 -13.79
N VAL A 223 -3.12 4.74 -13.46
CA VAL A 223 -2.08 4.00 -14.20
C VAL A 223 -2.58 3.62 -15.59
N GLY A 224 -3.87 3.26 -15.75
CA GLY A 224 -4.48 2.99 -17.04
C GLY A 224 -4.42 4.17 -18.00
N GLN A 225 -4.73 5.39 -17.54
CA GLN A 225 -4.59 6.61 -18.33
C GLN A 225 -3.13 6.87 -18.70
N GLN A 226 -2.22 6.77 -17.73
CA GLN A 226 -0.80 7.05 -17.95
C GLN A 226 -0.12 6.04 -18.88
N SER A 227 -0.57 4.79 -18.86
CA SER A 227 -0.07 3.70 -19.72
C SER A 227 -0.74 3.65 -21.10
N GLY A 228 -1.73 4.51 -21.38
CA GLY A 228 -2.44 4.52 -22.67
C GLY A 228 -3.35 3.31 -22.91
N LEU A 229 -3.71 2.56 -21.86
CA LEU A 229 -4.52 1.34 -21.95
C LEU A 229 -6.04 1.59 -21.87
N MET A 230 -6.45 2.86 -21.76
CA MET A 230 -7.86 3.25 -21.65
C MET A 230 -8.54 3.29 -23.03
N VAL A 231 -9.71 2.68 -23.15
CA VAL A 231 -10.55 2.71 -24.35
C VAL A 231 -11.88 3.35 -24.00
N ASN A 232 -12.20 4.49 -24.62
CA ASN A 232 -13.43 5.26 -24.36
C ASN A 232 -13.63 5.62 -22.87
N GLY A 233 -12.54 5.97 -22.17
CA GLY A 233 -12.59 6.32 -20.75
C GLY A 233 -12.85 5.12 -19.81
N LYS A 234 -12.82 3.88 -20.33
CA LYS A 234 -12.95 2.65 -19.54
C LYS A 234 -11.71 1.78 -19.74
N LEU A 235 -11.29 1.10 -18.68
CA LEU A 235 -10.21 0.13 -18.75
C LEU A 235 -10.80 -1.23 -19.19
N PRO A 236 -10.37 -1.81 -20.33
CA PRO A 236 -10.76 -3.18 -20.70
C PRO A 236 -10.38 -4.15 -19.58
N LYS A 237 -11.00 -5.34 -19.48
CA LYS A 237 -10.64 -6.35 -18.46
C LYS A 237 -10.52 -5.84 -17.00
N ALA A 238 -11.13 -4.71 -16.65
CA ALA A 238 -11.09 -4.16 -15.30
C ALA A 238 -11.63 -5.14 -14.25
N ARG A 239 -12.57 -6.02 -14.64
CA ARG A 239 -13.11 -7.07 -13.75
C ARG A 239 -12.00 -8.01 -13.26
N GLN A 240 -11.15 -8.46 -14.19
CA GLN A 240 -10.07 -9.38 -13.88
C GLN A 240 -9.00 -8.70 -13.02
N ALA A 241 -8.73 -7.42 -13.28
CA ALA A 241 -7.82 -6.61 -12.47
C ALA A 241 -8.34 -6.45 -11.03
N LEU A 242 -9.62 -6.05 -10.86
CA LEU A 242 -10.28 -5.92 -9.55
C LEU A 242 -10.35 -7.25 -8.80
N LEU A 243 -10.63 -8.35 -9.50
CA LEU A 243 -10.66 -9.69 -8.89
C LEU A 243 -9.27 -10.13 -8.40
N SER A 244 -8.22 -9.82 -9.17
CA SER A 244 -6.83 -10.15 -8.78
C SER A 244 -6.46 -9.47 -7.47
N ASP A 245 -6.84 -8.20 -7.35
CA ASP A 245 -6.64 -7.38 -6.16
C ASP A 245 -7.47 -7.90 -4.96
N ALA A 246 -8.76 -8.15 -5.15
CA ALA A 246 -9.64 -8.66 -4.09
C ALA A 246 -9.20 -10.02 -3.53
N VAL A 247 -8.70 -10.91 -4.40
CA VAL A 247 -8.13 -12.20 -4.00
C VAL A 247 -6.83 -12.00 -3.23
N ALA A 248 -5.96 -11.08 -3.64
CA ALA A 248 -4.75 -10.74 -2.92
C ALA A 248 -5.03 -10.14 -1.54
N THR A 249 -6.03 -9.24 -1.41
CA THR A 249 -6.48 -8.67 -0.14
C THR A 249 -7.00 -9.75 0.80
N SER A 250 -7.83 -10.67 0.28
CA SER A 250 -8.39 -11.77 1.08
C SER A 250 -7.30 -12.75 1.54
N THR A 251 -6.40 -13.14 0.63
CA THR A 251 -5.31 -14.09 0.94
C THR A 251 -4.21 -13.47 1.78
N GLY A 252 -3.93 -12.17 1.64
CA GLY A 252 -2.97 -11.45 2.46
C GLY A 252 -3.43 -11.23 3.91
N ALA A 253 -4.74 -11.32 4.17
CA ALA A 253 -5.30 -11.27 5.52
C ALA A 253 -5.24 -12.62 6.26
N LEU A 254 -4.94 -13.72 5.55
CA LEU A 254 -4.75 -15.06 6.11
C LEU A 254 -3.37 -15.21 6.75
#